data_AF-A0A6B9YYG0-F1
#
_entry.id   AF-A0A6B9YYG0-F1
#
_cell.length_a   1.000
_cell.length_b   1.000
_cell.length_c   1.000
_cell.angle_alpha   90.00
_cell.angle_beta   90.00
_cell.angle_gamma   90.00
#
_symmetry.space_group_name_H-M   'P 1'
#
loop_
_entity.id
_entity.type
_entity.pdbx_description
1 polymer ?
#
loop_
_entity_poly.entity_id
_entity_poly.type
_entity_poly.pdbx_seq_one_letter_code
_entity_poly.pdbx_strand_id
1 'polypeptide(L)'
;MTSLNISLPEQLKAYVEAQVETGEYGTPSEYMRELIRQDRRCRMDALEQKLLQSLAGESISIQPYELEGRPLSEILREKLKARSTKKKR
;
A
#
# COMPACT_ATOMS: atom_id res chain seq x y z
N MET A 1 6.14 14.28 23.51
CA MET A 1 4.94 13.66 22.91
C MET A 1 4.32 14.66 21.95
N THR A 2 3.96 14.22 20.75
CA THR A 2 3.21 15.02 19.78
C THR A 2 1.73 14.71 19.96
N SER A 3 0.91 15.74 20.19
CA SER A 3 -0.55 15.59 20.24
C SER A 3 -1.15 15.70 18.85
N LEU A 4 -2.15 14.88 18.58
CA LEU A 4 -2.91 14.90 17.34
C LEU A 4 -4.39 15.03 17.73
N ASN A 5 -5.02 16.15 17.37
CA ASN A 5 -6.44 16.36 17.58
C ASN A 5 -7.21 15.90 16.34
N ILE A 6 -8.17 15.01 16.53
CA ILE A 6 -8.98 14.44 15.44
C ILE A 6 -10.44 14.55 15.84
N SER A 7 -11.25 15.12 14.97
CA SER A 7 -12.71 15.10 15.12
C SER A 7 -13.26 13.82 14.50
N LEU A 8 -14.01 13.06 15.29
CA LEU A 8 -14.68 11.83 14.84
C LEU A 8 -16.20 12.01 14.89
N PRO A 9 -16.94 11.43 13.93
CA PRO A 9 -18.38 11.22 14.07
C PRO A 9 -18.71 10.43 15.33
N GLU A 10 -19.88 10.69 15.92
CA GLU A 10 -20.32 10.07 17.19
C GLU A 10 -20.24 8.54 17.16
N GLN A 11 -20.62 7.93 16.04
CA GLN A 11 -20.57 6.47 15.86
C GLN A 11 -19.15 5.91 15.99
N LEU A 12 -18.15 6.59 15.42
CA LEU A 12 -16.75 6.16 15.50
C LEU A 12 -16.17 6.40 16.89
N LYS A 13 -16.57 7.49 17.55
CA LYS A 13 -16.19 7.76 18.94
C LYS A 13 -16.71 6.65 19.87
N ALA A 14 -18.00 6.32 19.80
CA ALA A 14 -18.60 5.26 20.60
C ALA A 14 -17.94 3.89 20.36
N TYR A 15 -17.58 3.59 19.11
CA TYR A 15 -16.85 2.38 18.78
C TYR A 15 -15.46 2.33 19.46
N VAL A 16 -14.71 3.44 19.42
CA VAL A 16 -13.39 3.53 20.07
C VAL A 16 -13.52 3.41 21.59
N GLU A 17 -14.53 4.04 22.19
CA GLU A 17 -14.80 3.95 23.63
C GLU A 17 -15.12 2.51 24.05
N ALA A 18 -15.96 1.80 23.28
CA ALA A 18 -16.24 0.38 23.53
C ALA A 18 -14.97 -0.49 23.47
N GLN A 19 -14.05 -0.23 22.52
CA GLN A 19 -12.76 -0.95 22.46
C GLN A 19 -11.89 -0.70 23.70
N VAL A 20 -11.93 0.51 24.26
CA VAL A 20 -11.23 0.84 25.51
C VAL A 20 -11.90 0.13 26.71
N GLU A 21 -13.23 0.05 26.74
CA GLU A 21 -13.98 -0.66 27.78
C GLU A 21 -13.74 -2.17 27.81
N THR A 22 -13.43 -2.80 26.66
CA THR A 22 -13.04 -4.22 26.62
C THR A 22 -11.74 -4.53 27.35
N GLY A 23 -10.97 -3.50 27.74
CA GLY A 23 -9.77 -3.63 28.56
C GLY A 23 -8.49 -3.90 27.77
N GLU A 24 -8.57 -4.04 26.43
CA GLU A 24 -7.38 -4.23 25.59
C GLU A 24 -6.55 -2.95 25.42
N TYR A 25 -7.17 -1.78 25.60
CA TYR A 25 -6.53 -0.47 25.44
C TYR A 25 -6.89 0.43 26.62
N GLY A 26 -5.92 1.14 27.20
CA GLY A 26 -6.15 2.02 28.34
C GLY A 26 -6.67 3.41 27.95
N THR A 27 -6.48 3.82 26.69
CA THR A 27 -6.98 5.10 26.18
C THR A 27 -7.37 5.02 24.69
N PRO A 28 -8.28 5.90 24.22
CA PRO A 28 -8.57 6.04 22.79
C PRO A 28 -7.34 6.31 21.94
N SER A 29 -6.37 7.05 22.48
CA SER A 29 -5.10 7.36 21.80
C SER A 29 -4.21 6.13 21.64
N GLU A 30 -4.25 5.17 22.56
CA GLU A 30 -3.56 3.88 22.39
C GLU A 30 -4.19 3.05 21.28
N TYR A 31 -5.51 2.94 21.29
CA TYR A 31 -6.24 2.24 20.23
C TYR A 31 -5.93 2.83 18.84
N MET A 32 -5.98 4.16 18.70
CA MET A 32 -5.63 4.83 17.44
C MET A 32 -4.19 4.57 17.01
N ARG A 33 -3.23 4.60 17.94
CA ARG A 33 -1.82 4.31 17.63
C ARG A 33 -1.65 2.89 17.10
N GLU A 34 -2.39 1.93 17.65
CA GLU A 34 -2.33 0.56 17.19
C GLU A 34 -2.98 0.39 15.81
N LEU A 35 -4.14 1.00 15.57
CA LEU A 35 -4.76 1.04 14.24
C LEU A 35 -3.82 1.59 13.17
N ILE A 36 -3.10 2.68 13.47
CA ILE A 36 -2.12 3.26 12.53
C ILE A 36 -0.97 2.27 12.25
N ARG A 37 -0.49 1.55 13.27
CA ARG A 37 0.55 0.52 13.08
C ARG A 37 0.03 -0.65 12.23
N GLN A 38 -1.18 -1.10 12.47
CA GLN A 38 -1.81 -2.17 11.69
C GLN A 38 -2.02 -1.76 10.23
N ASP A 39 -2.54 -0.55 9.98
CA ASP A 39 -2.69 -0.03 8.61
C ASP A 39 -1.32 0.09 7.91
N ARG A 40 -0.28 0.56 8.61
CA ARG A 40 1.07 0.61 8.06
C ARG A 40 1.59 -0.78 7.70
N ARG A 41 1.40 -1.79 8.57
CA ARG A 41 1.80 -3.18 8.28
C ARG A 41 1.06 -3.73 7.08
N CYS A 42 -0.28 -3.63 7.05
CA CYS A 42 -1.08 -4.11 5.94
C CYS A 42 -0.68 -3.48 4.59
N ARG A 43 -0.37 -2.17 4.59
CA ARG A 43 0.12 -1.49 3.38
C ARG A 43 1.51 -1.97 2.95
N MET A 44 2.40 -2.21 3.91
CA MET A 44 3.74 -2.75 3.63
C MET A 44 3.64 -4.17 3.07
N ASP A 45 2.83 -5.03 3.69
CA ASP A 45 2.62 -6.42 3.26
C ASP A 45 1.99 -6.47 1.86
N ALA A 46 1.00 -5.61 1.58
CA ALA A 46 0.40 -5.51 0.26
C ALA A 46 1.39 -5.02 -0.82
N LEU A 47 2.32 -4.13 -0.45
CA LEU A 47 3.39 -3.69 -1.34
C LEU A 47 4.37 -4.84 -1.61
N GLU A 48 4.82 -5.52 -0.57
CA GLU A 48 5.74 -6.65 -0.67
C GLU A 48 5.16 -7.77 -1.52
N GLN A 49 3.89 -8.13 -1.30
CA GLN A 49 3.20 -9.11 -2.13
C GLN A 49 3.15 -8.70 -3.61
N LYS A 50 2.89 -7.43 -3.92
CA LYS A 50 2.93 -6.94 -5.31
C LYS A 50 4.33 -7.03 -5.91
N LEU A 51 5.37 -6.77 -5.13
CA LEU A 51 6.76 -6.89 -5.58
C LEU A 51 7.13 -8.35 -5.82
N LEU A 52 6.78 -9.26 -4.91
CA LEU A 52 6.99 -10.69 -5.07
C LEU A 52 6.24 -11.25 -6.30
N GLN A 53 4.99 -10.84 -6.50
CA GLN A 53 4.22 -11.19 -7.70
C GLN A 53 4.88 -10.65 -8.98
N SER A 54 5.45 -9.45 -8.93
CA SER A 54 6.15 -8.86 -10.07
C SER A 54 7.47 -9.58 -10.36
N LEU A 55 8.19 -10.01 -9.33
CA LEU A 55 9.44 -10.78 -9.45
C LEU A 55 9.20 -12.20 -9.97
N ALA A 56 8.13 -12.85 -9.50
CA ALA A 56 7.72 -14.18 -9.98
C ALA A 56 7.07 -14.13 -11.37
N GLY A 57 6.63 -12.95 -11.82
CA GLY A 57 6.13 -12.72 -13.16
C GLY A 57 7.28 -12.69 -14.20
N GLU A 58 6.93 -12.71 -15.48
CA GLU A 58 7.95 -12.59 -16.53
C GLU A 58 8.72 -11.27 -16.43
N SER A 59 10.04 -11.40 -16.46
CA SER A 59 11.00 -10.29 -16.57
C SER A 59 10.88 -9.60 -17.92
N ILE A 60 10.83 -8.27 -17.91
CA ILE A 60 10.94 -7.47 -19.13
C ILE A 60 12.43 -7.33 -19.44
N SER A 61 12.91 -8.00 -20.49
CA SER A 61 14.26 -7.78 -21.01
C SER A 61 14.29 -6.49 -21.83
N ILE A 62 15.21 -5.60 -21.48
CA ILE A 62 15.49 -4.36 -22.21
C ILE A 62 16.95 -4.39 -22.62
N GLN A 63 17.19 -4.22 -23.91
CA GLN A 63 18.54 -4.17 -24.44
C GLN A 63 19.10 -2.73 -24.34
N PRO A 64 20.41 -2.55 -24.12
CA PRO A 64 21.01 -1.23 -23.93
C PRO A 64 20.73 -0.23 -25.07
N TYR A 65 20.65 -0.72 -26.32
CA TYR A 65 20.35 0.11 -27.48
C TYR A 65 18.90 0.63 -27.51
N GLU A 66 17.96 -0.01 -26.80
CA GLU A 66 16.57 0.46 -26.72
C GLU A 66 16.46 1.74 -25.86
N LEU A 67 17.47 2.01 -25.02
CA LEU A 67 17.53 3.14 -24.09
C LEU A 67 18.26 4.36 -24.68
N GLU A 68 18.80 4.26 -25.89
CA GLU A 68 19.55 5.35 -26.52
C GLU A 68 18.64 6.56 -26.78
N GLY A 69 18.74 7.57 -25.91
CA GLY A 69 17.99 8.83 -26.00
C GLY A 69 16.55 8.78 -25.48
N ARG A 70 16.05 7.63 -25.00
CA ARG A 70 14.68 7.48 -24.47
C ARG A 70 14.68 7.18 -22.98
N PRO A 71 13.75 7.76 -22.20
CA PRO A 71 13.64 7.43 -20.79
C PRO A 71 13.12 6.00 -20.60
N LEU A 72 13.73 5.26 -19.67
CA LEU A 72 13.37 3.89 -19.30
C LEU A 72 11.86 3.71 -19.02
N SER A 73 11.22 4.72 -18.42
CA SER A 73 9.80 4.72 -18.09
C SER A 73 8.88 4.64 -19.31
N GLU A 74 9.31 5.19 -20.45
CA GLU A 74 8.53 5.20 -21.69
C GLU A 74 8.56 3.83 -22.36
N ILE A 75 9.75 3.24 -22.48
CA ILE A 75 9.96 1.89 -23.02
C ILE A 75 9.23 0.84 -22.17
N LEU A 76 9.31 0.95 -20.83
CA LEU A 76 8.58 0.06 -19.92
C LEU A 76 7.06 0.17 -20.11
N ARG A 77 6.52 1.38 -20.26
CA ARG A 77 5.08 1.59 -20.51
C ARG A 77 4.65 0.99 -21.85
N GLU A 78 5.45 1.14 -22.90
CA GLU A 78 5.19 0.52 -24.21
C GLU A 78 5.17 -1.00 -24.13
N LYS A 79 6.19 -1.62 -23.52
CA LYS A 79 6.26 -3.08 -23.36
C LYS A 79 5.14 -3.63 -22.47
N LEU A 80 4.75 -2.90 -21.41
CA LEU A 80 3.60 -3.26 -20.57
C LEU A 80 2.25 -3.17 -21.30
N LYS A 81 2.05 -2.14 -22.15
CA LYS A 81 0.85 -2.03 -23.00
C LYS A 81 0.78 -3.15 -24.05
N ALA A 82 1.89 -3.50 -24.66
CA ALA A 82 1.95 -4.63 -25.61
C ALA A 82 1.64 -5.97 -24.93
N ARG A 83 1.93 -6.12 -23.62
CA ARG A 83 1.60 -7.31 -22.83
C ARG A 83 0.11 -7.43 -22.53
N SER A 84 -0.57 -6.32 -22.21
CA SER A 84 -2.00 -6.33 -21.86
C SER A 84 -2.91 -6.59 -23.07
N THR A 85 -2.48 -6.21 -24.28
CA THR A 85 -3.20 -6.50 -25.53
C THR A 85 -3.04 -7.97 -25.96
N LYS A 86 -1.90 -8.59 -25.68
CA LYS A 86 -1.60 -9.99 -26.03
C LYS A 86 -2.28 -11.02 -25.11
N LYS A 87 -2.53 -10.67 -23.83
CA LYS A 87 -3.26 -11.52 -22.87
C LYS A 87 -4.79 -11.51 -23.07
N LYS A 88 -5.31 -10.66 -23.96
CA LYS A 88 -6.75 -10.47 -24.23
C LYS A 88 -7.24 -11.14 -25.53
N ARG A 89 -6.36 -11.87 -26.22
CA ARG A 89 -6.66 -12.78 -27.35
C ARG A 89 -6.41 -14.20 -26.90
#